data_AF-A0A4Y8LN31-F1
#
_entry.id   AF-A0A4Y8LN31-F1
#
_cell.length_a   1.000
_cell.length_b   1.000
_cell.length_c   1.000
_cell.angle_alpha   90.00
_cell.angle_beta   90.00
_cell.angle_gamma   90.00
#
_symmetry.space_group_name_H-M   'P 1'
#
loop_
_entity.id
_entity.type
_entity.pdbx_description
1 polymer ?
#
loop_
_entity_poly.entity_id
_entity_poly.type
_entity_poly.pdbx_seq_one_letter_code
_entity_poly.pdbx_strand_id
1 'polypeptide(L)' 'MSDTLGQKIKSIRKQLEMTQVDFAHHLGITQGRLSEIEQNKTKPSAETLIALKKG' A
#
# COMPACT_ATOMS: atom_id res chain seq x y z
N MET A 1 -4.96 11.93 16.52
CA MET A 1 -4.51 12.25 15.15
C MET A 1 -5.02 11.13 14.24
N SER A 2 -5.63 11.44 13.10
CA SER A 2 -6.11 10.40 12.18
C SER A 2 -4.95 9.93 11.30
N ASP A 3 -4.69 8.63 11.26
CA ASP A 3 -3.74 8.06 10.32
C ASP A 3 -4.17 8.37 8.88
N THR A 4 -3.20 8.76 8.05
CA THR A 4 -3.41 8.95 6.62
C THR A 4 -3.64 7.61 5.93
N LEU A 5 -4.20 7.65 4.73
CA LEU A 5 -4.38 6.43 3.93
C LEU A 5 -3.04 5.71 3.65
N GLY A 6 -1.98 6.47 3.33
CA GLY A 6 -0.65 5.90 3.12
C GLY A 6 -0.08 5.22 4.37
N GLN A 7 -0.31 5.80 5.55
CA GLN A 7 0.08 5.19 6.82
C GLN A 7 -0.68 3.88 7.08
N LYS A 8 -2.00 3.85 6.81
CA LYS A 8 -2.81 2.63 6.93
C LYS A 8 -2.32 1.51 6.00
N ILE A 9 -2.03 1.84 4.76
CA ILE A 9 -1.50 0.88 3.76
C ILE A 9 -0.15 0.32 4.23
N LYS A 10 0.74 1.19 4.71
CA LYS A 10 2.03 0.79 5.29
C LYS A 10 1.87 -0.15 6.48
N SER A 11 0.92 0.15 7.37
CA SER A 11 0.62 -0.68 8.54
C SER A 11 0.14 -2.07 8.14
N ILE A 12 -0.81 -2.18 7.19
CA ILE A 12 -1.29 -3.47 6.67
C ILE A 12 -0.12 -4.29 6.14
N ARG A 13 0.73 -3.70 5.29
CA ARG A 13 1.91 -4.40 4.76
C ARG A 13 2.82 -4.94 5.87
N LYS A 14 3.07 -4.12 6.89
CA LYS A 14 3.93 -4.49 8.01
C LYS A 14 3.32 -5.57 8.90
N GLN A 15 1.99 -5.57 9.08
CA GLN A 15 1.27 -6.63 9.78
C GLN A 15 1.34 -7.97 9.03
N LEU A 16 1.42 -7.94 7.70
CA LEU A 16 1.65 -9.11 6.85
C LEU A 16 3.14 -9.49 6.73
N GLU A 17 4.04 -8.79 7.42
CA GLU A 17 5.50 -9.01 7.39
C GLU A 17 6.12 -8.92 5.97
N MET A 18 5.46 -8.21 5.05
CA MET A 18 5.88 -8.12 3.65
C MET A 18 6.87 -6.97 3.39
N THR A 19 7.81 -7.19 2.47
CA THR A 19 8.59 -6.09 1.89
C THR A 19 7.70 -5.22 0.99
N GLN A 20 8.16 -4.01 0.65
CA GLN A 20 7.44 -3.20 -0.34
C GLN A 20 7.41 -3.86 -1.72
N VAL A 21 8.39 -4.72 -2.05
CA VAL A 21 8.40 -5.45 -3.32
C VAL A 21 7.28 -6.50 -3.33
N ASP A 22 7.20 -7.33 -2.29
CA ASP A 22 6.21 -8.41 -2.20
C ASP A 22 4.78 -7.87 -2.20
N PHE A 23 4.55 -6.81 -1.42
CA PHE A 23 3.23 -6.22 -1.30
C PHE A 23 2.82 -5.47 -2.57
N ALA A 24 3.75 -4.76 -3.23
CA ALA A 24 3.46 -4.13 -4.50
C ALA A 24 3.11 -5.16 -5.58
N HIS A 25 3.82 -6.29 -5.61
CA HIS A 25 3.52 -7.41 -6.48
C HIS A 25 2.11 -7.97 -6.22
N HIS A 26 1.73 -8.17 -4.95
CA HIS A 26 0.38 -8.60 -4.58
C HIS A 26 -0.71 -7.61 -5.02
N LEU A 27 -0.42 -6.30 -4.97
CA LEU A 27 -1.32 -5.23 -5.39
C LEU A 27 -1.30 -4.95 -6.90
N GLY A 28 -0.47 -5.64 -7.69
CA GLY A 28 -0.31 -5.42 -9.13
C GLY A 28 0.26 -4.04 -9.48
N ILE A 29 1.08 -3.46 -8.61
CA ILE A 29 1.75 -2.16 -8.82
C ILE A 29 3.27 -2.27 -8.68
N THR A 30 4.00 -1.22 -9.06
CA THR A 30 5.44 -1.17 -8.84
C THR A 30 5.78 -0.83 -7.39
N GLN A 31 6.95 -1.29 -6.92
CA GLN A 31 7.45 -0.95 -5.58
C GLN A 31 7.59 0.57 -5.38
N GLY A 32 8.07 1.30 -6.40
CA GLY A 32 8.18 2.75 -6.37
C GLY A 32 6.83 3.43 -6.15
N ARG A 33 5.78 2.98 -6.86
CA ARG A 33 4.42 3.51 -6.69
C ARG A 33 3.87 3.22 -5.29
N LEU A 34 4.10 2.02 -4.74
CA LEU A 34 3.74 1.72 -3.35
C LEU A 34 4.47 2.64 -2.37
N SER A 35 5.76 2.90 -2.59
CA SER A 35 6.56 3.79 -1.74
C SER A 35 6.03 5.22 -1.72
N GLU A 36 5.62 5.76 -2.88
CA GLU A 36 4.97 7.07 -2.97
C GLU A 36 3.62 7.10 -2.24
N ILE A 37 2.83 6.03 -2.34
CA ILE A 37 1.55 5.90 -1.62
C ILE A 37 1.79 5.91 -0.10
N GLU A 38 2.73 5.09 0.40
CA GLU A 38 3.05 5.03 1.83
C GLU A 38 3.61 6.33 2.40
N GLN A 39 4.27 7.13 1.55
CA GLN A 39 4.75 8.47 1.87
C GLN A 39 3.69 9.56 1.67
N ASN A 40 2.47 9.21 1.27
CA ASN A 40 1.38 10.14 0.92
C ASN A 40 1.71 11.11 -0.23
N LYS A 41 2.69 10.78 -1.08
CA LYS A 41 3.08 11.58 -2.26
C LYS A 41 2.07 11.42 -3.40
N THR A 42 1.41 10.26 -3.46
CA THR A 42 0.37 9.99 -4.45
C THR A 42 -0.79 9.24 -3.80
N LYS A 43 -1.97 9.32 -4.43
CA LYS A 43 -3.15 8.57 -4.00
C LYS A 43 -3.16 7.19 -4.67
N PRO A 44 -3.53 6.11 -3.97
CA PRO A 44 -3.78 4.81 -4.59
C PRO A 44 -4.98 4.92 -5.55
N SER A 45 -5.00 4.11 -6.61
CA SER A 45 -6.19 4.02 -7.47
C SER A 45 -7.27 3.17 -6.81
N ALA A 46 -8.48 3.19 -7.38
CA ALA A 46 -9.58 2.35 -6.90
C ALA A 46 -9.20 0.85 -6.96
N GLU A 47 -8.51 0.42 -8.02
CA GLU A 47 -8.05 -0.95 -8.19
C GLU A 47 -7.07 -1.36 -7.08
N THR A 48 -6.10 -0.50 -6.75
CA THR A 48 -5.17 -0.73 -5.64
C THR A 48 -5.91 -0.87 -4.32
N LEU A 49 -6.94 -0.04 -4.08
CA LEU A 49 -7.75 -0.12 -2.86
C LEU A 49 -8.61 -1.39 -2.80
N ILE A 50 -9.14 -1.84 -3.93
CA ILE A 50 -9.89 -3.10 -4.03
C ILE A 50 -8.97 -4.30 -3.76
N ALA A 51 -7.74 -4.26 -4.26
CA ALA A 51 -6.75 -5.31 -4.04
C ALA A 51 -6.38 -5.48 -2.56
N LEU A 52 -6.38 -4.40 -1.77
CA LEU A 52 -6.17 -4.46 -0.31
C LEU A 52 -7.24 -5.28 0.43
N LYS A 53 -8.45 -5.42 -0.13
CA LYS A 53 -9.59 -6.08 0.51
C LYS A 53 -9.58 -7.61 0.36
N LYS A 54 -8.66 -8.15 -0.45
CA LYS A 54 -8.60 -9.58 -0.82
C LYS A 54 -7.60 -10.41 -0.01
N GLY A 55 -6.97 -9.81 1.02
CA GLY A 55 -6.10 -10.50 1.97
C GLY A 55 -6.78 -10.71 3.31
#